data_AF-A0A2K6Q715-F1
#
_entry.id   AF-A0A2K6Q715-F1
#
_cell.length_a   1.000
_cell.length_b   1.000
_cell.length_c   1.000
_cell.angle_alpha   90.00
_cell.angle_beta   90.00
_cell.angle_gamma   90.00
#
_symmetry.space_group_name_H-M   'P 1'
#
loop_
_entity.id
_entity.type
_entity.pdbx_description
1 polymer ?
#
loop_
_entity_poly.entity_id
_entity_poly.type
_entity_poly.pdbx_seq_one_letter_code
_entity_poly.pdbx_strand_id
1 'polypeptide(L)'
;CLIYPFLMRGGKPMPLLACTMAIMFCTFNGYLQSRYLSHWAVYADDWVADPRFLIGFGLWLTGMLINIHSDHILRNLRKPGDTGYKIPRGGLFEYVTAANYFGEIMEWCGYALASWSVQGAAFAFFTFCFLSGRAKEHHQWYLRKFEEYPKFRKILIPFLF
;
A
#
# COMPACT_ATOMS: atom_id res chain seq x y z
N CYS A 1 12.07 -0.60 2.69
CA CYS A 1 12.08 0.79 3.17
C CYS A 1 12.38 0.81 4.67
N LEU A 2 13.57 1.30 5.10
CA LEU A 2 13.99 1.31 6.51
C LEU A 2 13.33 2.42 7.34
N ILE A 3 12.64 3.38 6.73
CA ILE A 3 12.16 4.58 7.44
C ILE A 3 10.86 4.31 8.20
N TYR A 4 9.95 3.54 7.62
CA TYR A 4 8.62 3.29 8.21
C TYR A 4 8.66 2.51 9.53
N PRO A 5 9.39 1.38 9.66
CA PRO A 5 9.40 0.59 10.90
C PRO A 5 9.97 1.34 12.10
N PHE A 6 11.03 2.13 11.90
CA PHE A 6 11.69 2.90 12.98
C PHE A 6 10.84 4.08 13.47
N LEU A 7 9.84 4.49 12.69
CA LEU A 7 9.00 5.61 13.01
C LEU A 7 7.59 5.21 13.46
N MET A 8 7.29 3.91 13.52
CA MET A 8 6.02 3.42 14.06
C MET A 8 5.97 3.62 15.58
N ARG A 9 4.87 4.22 16.05
CA ARG A 9 4.62 4.49 17.48
C ARG A 9 3.54 3.56 18.00
N GLY A 10 3.94 2.61 18.85
CA GLY A 10 3.05 1.66 19.51
C GLY A 10 2.57 0.51 18.61
N GLY A 11 2.46 -0.68 19.17
CA GLY A 11 1.97 -1.88 18.48
C GLY A 11 1.97 -3.08 19.42
N LYS A 12 1.07 -4.04 19.19
CA LYS A 12 1.20 -5.36 19.82
C LYS A 12 2.44 -6.05 19.25
N PRO A 13 3.14 -6.90 20.02
CA PRO A 13 4.27 -7.68 19.50
C PRO A 13 3.82 -8.43 18.24
N MET A 14 4.57 -8.26 17.16
CA MET A 14 4.26 -8.91 15.89
C MET A 14 4.56 -10.42 16.03
N PRO A 15 3.62 -11.31 15.67
CA PRO A 15 3.88 -12.75 15.72
C PRO A 15 5.10 -13.12 14.88
N LEU A 16 6.01 -13.94 15.43
CA LEU A 16 7.25 -14.33 14.77
C LEU A 16 7.00 -14.98 13.39
N LEU A 17 5.96 -15.81 13.30
CA LEU A 17 5.54 -16.46 12.05
C LEU A 17 5.17 -15.44 10.97
N ALA A 18 4.45 -14.38 11.32
CA ALA A 18 4.09 -13.34 10.35
C ALA A 18 5.35 -12.61 9.84
N CYS A 19 6.32 -12.38 10.73
CA CYS A 19 7.59 -11.76 10.37
C CYS A 19 8.41 -12.66 9.43
N THR A 20 8.56 -13.95 9.73
CA THR A 20 9.32 -14.89 8.91
C THR A 20 8.67 -15.09 7.54
N MET A 21 7.34 -15.21 7.49
CA MET A 21 6.61 -15.28 6.22
C MET A 21 6.80 -14.03 5.37
N ALA A 22 6.77 -12.84 5.98
CA ALA A 22 7.01 -11.59 5.27
C ALA A 22 8.44 -11.51 4.71
N ILE A 23 9.45 -11.93 5.47
CA ILE A 23 10.85 -11.98 5.01
C ILE A 23 10.99 -12.91 3.81
N MET A 24 10.45 -14.13 3.90
CA MET A 24 10.49 -15.09 2.80
C MET A 24 9.79 -14.56 1.55
N PHE A 25 8.59 -14.00 1.71
CA PHE A 25 7.82 -13.43 0.61
C PHE A 25 8.56 -12.29 -0.07
N CYS A 26 9.07 -11.31 0.70
CA CYS A 26 9.81 -10.17 0.16
C CYS A 26 11.11 -10.60 -0.54
N THR A 27 11.81 -11.60 0.00
CA THR A 27 13.05 -12.11 -0.59
C THR A 27 12.76 -12.80 -1.93
N PHE A 28 11.75 -13.66 -1.96
CA PHE A 28 11.38 -14.39 -3.17
C PHE A 28 10.80 -13.46 -4.23
N ASN A 29 9.89 -12.55 -3.86
CA ASN A 29 9.30 -11.57 -4.77
C ASN A 29 10.38 -10.63 -5.34
N GLY A 30 11.24 -10.08 -4.47
CA GLY A 30 12.34 -9.21 -4.89
C GLY A 30 13.31 -9.93 -5.83
N TYR A 31 13.63 -11.20 -5.55
CA TYR A 31 14.46 -12.01 -6.44
C TYR A 31 13.78 -12.24 -7.80
N LEU A 32 12.50 -12.62 -7.83
CA LEU A 32 11.77 -12.83 -9.09
C LEU A 32 11.71 -11.58 -9.94
N GLN A 33 11.38 -10.42 -9.35
CA GLN A 33 11.30 -9.15 -10.07
C GLN A 33 12.67 -8.74 -10.59
N SER A 34 13.71 -8.80 -9.74
CA SER A 34 15.07 -8.41 -10.13
C SER A 34 15.63 -9.35 -11.21
N ARG A 35 15.42 -10.65 -11.06
CA ARG A 35 15.91 -11.65 -12.02
C ARG A 35 15.22 -11.51 -13.36
N TYR A 36 13.93 -11.17 -13.38
CA TYR A 36 13.19 -10.89 -14.60
C TYR A 36 13.70 -9.62 -15.28
N LEU A 37 13.75 -8.50 -14.55
CA LEU A 37 14.18 -7.21 -15.10
C LEU A 37 15.62 -7.21 -15.62
N SER A 38 16.56 -7.85 -14.92
CA SER A 38 17.98 -7.78 -15.31
C SER A 38 18.38 -8.72 -16.44
N HIS A 39 17.59 -9.76 -16.73
CA HIS A 39 18.02 -10.82 -17.66
C HIS A 39 16.99 -11.20 -18.72
N TRP A 40 15.70 -10.97 -18.48
CA TRP A 40 14.62 -11.45 -19.35
C TRP A 40 13.80 -10.30 -19.93
N ALA A 41 13.80 -9.15 -19.28
CA ALA A 41 13.10 -7.99 -19.79
C ALA A 41 13.85 -7.42 -21.00
N VAL A 42 13.23 -7.52 -22.16
CA VAL A 42 13.69 -6.87 -23.40
C VAL A 42 12.79 -5.67 -23.61
N TYR A 43 13.35 -4.49 -23.35
CA TYR A 43 12.69 -3.21 -23.60
C TYR A 43 13.19 -2.62 -24.92
N ALA A 44 12.32 -1.88 -25.61
CA ALA A 44 12.75 -1.07 -26.74
C ALA A 44 13.64 0.08 -26.26
N ASP A 45 14.54 0.59 -27.13
CA ASP A 45 15.47 1.67 -26.77
C ASP A 45 14.74 2.97 -26.35
N ASP A 46 13.52 3.16 -26.84
CA ASP A 46 12.63 4.29 -26.55
C ASP A 46 11.60 4.00 -25.44
N TRP A 47 11.73 2.88 -24.71
CA TRP A 47 10.75 2.46 -23.69
C TRP A 47 10.48 3.53 -22.63
N VAL A 48 11.47 4.34 -22.27
CA VAL A 48 11.30 5.44 -21.31
C VAL A 48 10.38 6.55 -21.81
N ALA A 49 10.22 6.70 -23.13
CA ALA A 49 9.29 7.62 -23.77
C ALA A 49 7.94 6.96 -24.10
N ASP A 50 7.82 5.65 -23.92
CA ASP A 50 6.59 4.91 -24.17
C ASP A 50 5.48 5.39 -23.21
N PRO A 51 4.25 5.64 -23.71
CA PRO A 51 3.12 6.05 -22.88
C PRO A 51 2.86 5.10 -21.70
N ARG A 52 3.09 3.79 -21.85
CA ARG A 52 2.93 2.80 -20.77
C ARG A 52 3.89 3.06 -19.62
N PHE A 53 5.15 3.33 -19.94
CA PHE A 53 6.15 3.66 -18.94
C PHE A 53 5.83 4.98 -18.25
N LEU A 54 5.48 6.02 -19.00
CA LEU A 54 5.15 7.34 -18.46
C LEU A 54 3.90 7.32 -17.56
N ILE A 55 2.84 6.64 -17.99
CA ILE A 55 1.62 6.46 -17.19
C ILE A 55 1.91 5.60 -15.97
N GLY A 56 2.67 4.50 -16.14
CA GLY A 56 3.05 3.62 -15.04
C GLY A 56 3.87 4.34 -13.98
N PHE A 57 4.84 5.16 -14.40
CA PHE A 57 5.64 6.00 -13.52
C PHE A 57 4.79 7.05 -12.80
N GLY A 58 3.87 7.71 -13.51
CA GLY A 58 2.93 8.68 -12.92
C GLY A 58 2.03 8.03 -11.86
N LEU A 59 1.49 6.84 -12.13
CA LEU A 59 0.69 6.07 -11.18
C LEU A 59 1.52 5.64 -9.96
N TRP A 60 2.74 5.14 -10.20
CA TRP A 60 3.66 4.75 -9.14
C TRP A 60 3.96 5.92 -8.20
N LEU A 61 4.33 7.08 -8.77
CA LEU A 61 4.64 8.27 -8.00
C LEU A 61 3.43 8.78 -7.21
N THR A 62 2.25 8.80 -7.83
CA THR A 62 1.00 9.21 -7.16
C THR A 62 0.65 8.26 -6.01
N GLY A 63 0.76 6.95 -6.23
CA GLY A 63 0.54 5.93 -5.19
C GLY A 63 1.48 6.10 -4.01
N MET A 64 2.77 6.28 -4.28
CA MET A 64 3.79 6.50 -3.25
C MET A 64 3.52 7.78 -2.44
N LEU A 65 3.16 8.89 -3.10
CA LEU A 65 2.81 10.14 -2.41
C LEU A 65 1.59 9.98 -1.48
N ILE A 66 0.55 9.28 -1.93
CA ILE A 66 -0.63 8.99 -1.11
C ILE A 66 -0.27 8.09 0.07
N ASN A 67 0.55 7.06 -0.16
CA ASN A 67 0.99 6.13 0.88
C ASN A 67 1.77 6.88 1.98
N ILE A 68 2.80 7.65 1.59
CA ILE A 68 3.61 8.46 2.52
C ILE A 68 2.75 9.47 3.29
N HIS A 69 1.86 10.18 2.58
CA HIS A 69 0.96 11.15 3.21
C HIS A 69 0.01 10.49 4.22
N SER A 70 -0.55 9.34 3.87
CA SER A 70 -1.47 8.59 4.72
C SER A 70 -0.75 8.05 5.96
N ASP A 71 0.45 7.52 5.79
CA ASP A 71 1.28 7.05 6.90
C ASP A 71 1.72 8.19 7.82
N HIS A 72 2.00 9.38 7.27
CA HIS A 72 2.27 10.56 8.06
C HIS A 72 1.08 10.93 8.97
N ILE A 73 -0.15 10.91 8.43
CA ILE A 73 -1.37 11.14 9.21
C ILE A 73 -1.50 10.06 10.31
N LEU A 74 -1.37 8.78 9.94
CA LEU A 74 -1.50 7.66 10.89
C LEU A 74 -0.50 7.74 12.04
N ARG A 75 0.75 8.12 11.74
CA ARG A 75 1.81 8.29 12.73
C ARG A 75 1.57 9.46 13.68
N ASN A 76 0.97 10.54 13.18
CA ASN A 76 0.65 11.72 13.98
C ASN A 76 -0.63 11.55 14.83
N LEU A 77 -1.46 10.53 14.57
CA LEU A 77 -2.61 10.23 15.43
C LEU A 77 -2.20 9.84 16.86
N ARG A 78 -1.03 9.21 17.01
CA ARG A 78 -0.49 8.78 18.31
C ARG A 78 0.55 9.75 18.82
N LYS A 79 0.23 10.43 19.93
CA LYS A 79 1.21 11.17 20.71
C LYS A 79 2.06 10.18 21.53
N PRO A 80 3.32 10.51 21.86
CA PRO A 80 4.13 9.66 22.75
C PRO A 80 3.38 9.38 24.05
N GLY A 81 3.17 8.10 24.39
CA GLY A 81 2.41 7.66 25.57
C GLY A 81 0.93 7.34 25.34
N ASP A 82 0.37 7.65 24.16
CA ASP A 82 -1.03 7.38 23.84
C ASP A 82 -1.22 5.95 23.30
N THR A 83 -2.07 5.17 23.96
CA THR A 83 -2.39 3.77 23.59
C THR A 83 -3.75 3.65 22.90
N GLY A 84 -4.52 4.73 22.85
CA GLY A 84 -5.84 4.75 22.23
C GLY A 84 -5.78 4.69 20.70
N TYR A 85 -6.70 3.95 20.08
CA TYR A 85 -6.97 4.09 18.66
C TYR A 85 -7.80 5.36 18.43
N LYS A 86 -7.54 6.05 17.31
CA LYS A 86 -8.27 7.25 16.89
C LYS A 86 -8.70 7.13 15.44
N ILE A 87 -9.74 7.87 15.08
CA ILE A 87 -10.23 7.92 13.71
C ILE A 87 -9.29 8.82 12.89
N PRO A 88 -8.64 8.30 11.82
CA PRO A 88 -7.83 9.14 10.95
C PRO A 88 -8.70 10.19 10.23
N ARG A 89 -8.23 11.43 10.19
CA ARG A 89 -8.86 12.57 9.51
C ARG A 89 -7.81 13.29 8.66
N GLY A 90 -8.25 13.89 7.56
CA GLY A 90 -7.41 14.58 6.58
C GLY A 90 -7.06 13.75 5.34
N GLY A 91 -6.84 14.44 4.22
CA GLY A 91 -6.46 13.83 2.95
C GLY A 91 -7.48 12.80 2.44
N LEU A 92 -6.98 11.69 1.90
CA LEU A 92 -7.85 10.60 1.40
C LEU A 92 -8.64 9.89 2.50
N PHE A 93 -8.25 10.02 3.78
CA PHE A 93 -9.00 9.38 4.86
C PHE A 93 -10.41 9.93 5.04
N GLU A 94 -10.71 11.11 4.47
CA GLU A 94 -12.09 11.60 4.45
C GLU A 94 -13.00 10.77 3.54
N TYR A 95 -12.44 10.13 2.50
CA TYR A 95 -13.22 9.34 1.54
C TYR A 95 -13.13 7.84 1.82
N VAL A 96 -11.97 7.35 2.25
CA VAL A 96 -11.71 5.91 2.42
C VAL A 96 -11.09 5.59 3.78
N THR A 97 -11.36 4.41 4.31
CA THR A 97 -10.82 3.97 5.60
C THR A 97 -9.33 3.67 5.55
N ALA A 98 -8.88 3.04 4.46
CA ALA A 98 -7.51 2.58 4.30
C ALA A 98 -6.80 3.31 3.14
N ALA A 99 -6.62 4.63 3.29
CA ALA A 99 -5.98 5.47 2.28
C ALA A 99 -4.54 5.05 1.94
N ASN A 100 -3.79 4.55 2.92
CA ASN A 100 -2.44 4.02 2.73
C ASN A 100 -2.43 2.76 1.84
N TYR A 101 -3.37 1.83 2.06
CA TYR A 101 -3.51 0.63 1.24
C TYR A 101 -3.94 0.96 -0.19
N PHE A 102 -4.78 1.97 -0.38
CA PHE A 102 -5.12 2.47 -1.71
C PHE A 102 -3.88 3.01 -2.45
N GLY A 103 -3.07 3.82 -1.77
CA GLY A 103 -1.80 4.31 -2.31
C GLY A 103 -0.85 3.17 -2.71
N GLU A 104 -0.72 2.16 -1.86
CA GLU A 104 0.14 1.00 -2.11
C GLU A 104 -0.33 0.18 -3.33
N ILE A 105 -1.65 -0.03 -3.49
CA ILE A 105 -2.20 -0.71 -4.66
C ILE A 105 -1.90 0.07 -5.93
N MET A 106 -2.12 1.40 -5.93
CA MET A 106 -1.79 2.23 -7.09
C MET A 106 -0.30 2.21 -7.41
N GLU A 107 0.55 2.18 -6.38
CA GLU A 107 2.00 2.09 -6.53
C GLU A 107 2.40 0.82 -7.30
N TRP A 108 1.87 -0.34 -6.87
CA TRP A 108 2.18 -1.61 -7.53
C TRP A 108 1.52 -1.76 -8.90
N CYS A 109 0.34 -1.20 -9.11
CA CYS A 109 -0.27 -1.13 -10.44
C CYS A 109 0.57 -0.29 -11.41
N GLY A 110 1.09 0.86 -10.95
CA GLY A 110 2.01 1.69 -11.73
C GLY A 110 3.31 0.97 -12.06
N TYR A 111 3.89 0.26 -11.08
CA TYR A 111 5.07 -0.58 -11.29
C TYR A 111 4.83 -1.72 -12.29
N ALA A 112 3.68 -2.41 -12.20
CA ALA A 112 3.32 -3.45 -13.15
C ALA A 112 3.22 -2.92 -14.58
N LEU A 113 2.65 -1.71 -14.73
CA LEU A 113 2.51 -1.04 -16.03
C LEU A 113 3.86 -0.57 -16.59
N ALA A 114 4.71 0.03 -15.75
CA ALA A 114 6.03 0.52 -16.14
C ALA A 114 7.02 -0.61 -16.47
N SER A 115 6.98 -1.70 -15.69
CA SER A 115 7.80 -2.89 -15.94
C SER A 115 7.25 -3.76 -17.08
N TRP A 116 5.97 -3.60 -17.42
CA TRP A 116 5.25 -4.42 -18.40
C TRP A 116 5.54 -5.93 -18.25
N SER A 117 5.57 -6.38 -17.00
CA SER A 117 6.00 -7.73 -16.63
C SER A 117 4.84 -8.54 -16.05
N VAL A 118 4.81 -9.83 -16.35
CA VAL A 118 3.81 -10.76 -15.78
C VAL A 118 4.01 -10.87 -14.26
N GLN A 119 5.25 -10.81 -13.79
CA GLN A 119 5.64 -10.85 -12.39
C GLN A 119 5.17 -9.58 -11.65
N GLY A 120 5.33 -8.41 -12.27
CA GLY A 120 4.79 -7.14 -11.78
C GLY A 120 3.27 -7.18 -11.68
N ALA A 121 2.59 -7.64 -12.73
CA ALA A 121 1.13 -7.76 -12.75
C ALA A 121 0.60 -8.76 -11.69
N ALA A 122 1.25 -9.93 -11.57
CA ALA A 122 0.90 -10.93 -10.57
C ALA A 122 1.08 -10.39 -9.15
N PHE A 123 2.15 -9.62 -8.91
CA PHE A 123 2.37 -8.99 -7.62
C PHE A 123 1.35 -7.90 -7.30
N ALA A 124 1.03 -7.02 -8.27
CA ALA A 124 0.00 -6.00 -8.10
C ALA A 124 -1.37 -6.64 -7.78
N PHE A 125 -1.74 -7.71 -8.48
CA PHE A 125 -2.98 -8.44 -8.23
C PHE A 125 -2.99 -9.11 -6.84
N PHE A 126 -1.89 -9.74 -6.45
CA PHE A 126 -1.76 -10.33 -5.11
C PHE A 126 -1.91 -9.27 -4.02
N THR A 127 -1.22 -8.13 -4.16
CA THR A 127 -1.28 -7.02 -3.22
C THR A 127 -2.68 -6.43 -3.14
N PHE A 128 -3.37 -6.26 -4.28
CA PHE A 128 -4.77 -5.85 -4.31
C PHE A 128 -5.68 -6.78 -3.51
N CYS A 129 -5.62 -8.09 -3.75
CA CYS A 129 -6.45 -9.07 -3.05
C CYS A 129 -6.17 -9.09 -1.55
N PHE A 130 -4.89 -9.12 -1.17
CA PHE A 130 -4.47 -9.16 0.22
C PHE A 130 -4.86 -7.90 0.99
N LEU A 131 -4.55 -6.72 0.45
CA LEU A 131 -4.85 -5.45 1.09
C LEU A 131 -6.34 -5.13 1.11
N SER A 132 -7.10 -5.52 0.08
CA SER A 132 -8.57 -5.34 0.07
C SER A 132 -9.25 -6.13 1.19
N GLY A 133 -8.82 -7.38 1.42
CA GLY A 133 -9.31 -8.19 2.53
C GLY A 133 -9.04 -7.53 3.89
N ARG A 134 -7.79 -7.07 4.09
CA ARG A 134 -7.41 -6.35 5.32
C ARG A 134 -8.16 -5.03 5.48
N ALA A 135 -8.34 -4.26 4.41
CA ALA A 135 -9.05 -2.99 4.44
C ALA A 135 -10.50 -3.18 4.92
N LYS A 136 -11.17 -4.25 4.45
CA LYS A 136 -12.53 -4.60 4.86
C LYS A 136 -12.59 -4.93 6.36
N GLU A 137 -11.66 -5.72 6.87
CA GLU A 137 -11.56 -6.01 8.30
C GLU A 137 -11.33 -4.74 9.12
N HIS A 138 -10.43 -3.85 8.67
CA HIS A 138 -10.18 -2.55 9.31
C HIS A 138 -11.44 -1.68 9.33
N HIS A 139 -12.16 -1.58 8.21
CA HIS A 139 -13.40 -0.81 8.12
C HIS A 139 -14.47 -1.33 9.08
N GLN A 140 -14.69 -2.64 9.11
CA GLN A 140 -15.63 -3.27 10.05
C GLN A 140 -15.20 -3.11 11.51
N TRP A 141 -13.89 -3.10 11.78
CA TRP A 141 -13.37 -2.85 13.12
C TRP A 141 -13.63 -1.40 13.56
N TYR A 142 -13.39 -0.42 12.68
CA TYR A 142 -13.67 1.00 12.97
C TYR A 142 -15.16 1.25 13.23
N LEU A 143 -16.06 0.69 12.41
CA LEU A 143 -17.51 0.80 12.60
C LEU A 143 -17.99 0.20 13.94
N ARG A 144 -17.37 -0.90 14.37
CA ARG A 144 -17.70 -1.54 15.66
C ARG A 144 -17.09 -0.82 16.86
N LYS A 145 -15.96 -0.16 16.67
CA LYS A 145 -15.19 0.46 17.77
C LYS A 145 -15.62 1.90 18.06
N PHE A 146 -16.02 2.65 17.03
CA PHE A 146 -16.36 4.06 17.14
C PHE A 146 -17.78 4.31 16.63
N GLU A 147 -18.67 4.74 17.52
CA GLU A 147 -20.03 5.14 17.14
C GLU A 147 -20.05 6.37 16.25
N GLU A 148 -19.09 7.29 16.46
CA GLU A 148 -18.91 8.53 15.67
C GLU A 148 -18.22 8.29 14.31
N TYR A 149 -17.97 7.03 13.93
CA TYR A 149 -17.27 6.74 12.68
C TYR A 149 -18.09 7.19 11.45
N PRO A 150 -17.51 7.94 10.50
CA PRO A 150 -18.25 8.40 9.34
C PRO A 150 -18.68 7.25 8.43
N LYS A 151 -19.98 6.92 8.44
CA LYS A 151 -20.57 5.80 7.68
C LYS A 151 -20.52 5.97 6.16
N PHE A 152 -20.27 7.19 5.68
CA PHE A 152 -20.12 7.47 4.25
C PHE A 152 -18.76 7.07 3.70
N ARG A 153 -17.75 6.87 4.56
CA ARG A 153 -16.41 6.42 4.13
C ARG A 153 -16.50 5.05 3.48
N LYS A 154 -15.79 4.90 2.38
CA LYS A 154 -15.61 3.62 1.69
C LYS A 154 -14.40 2.88 2.26
N ILE A 155 -14.24 1.61 1.91
CA ILE A 155 -13.22 0.73 2.47
C ILE A 155 -11.83 1.12 1.93
N LEU A 156 -11.71 1.26 0.61
CA LEU A 156 -10.44 1.32 -0.12
C LEU A 156 -10.48 2.23 -1.36
N ILE A 157 -11.46 2.06 -2.25
CA ILE A 157 -11.59 2.83 -3.49
C ILE A 157 -12.62 3.95 -3.26
N PRO A 158 -12.22 5.22 -3.42
CA PRO A 158 -13.14 6.34 -3.27
C PRO A 158 -14.41 6.13 -4.10
N PHE A 159 -15.57 6.33 -3.47
CA PHE A 159 -16.91 6.23 -4.08
C PHE A 159 -17.37 4.86 -4.59
N LEU A 160 -16.49 3.85 -4.69
CA LEU A 160 -16.83 2.52 -5.21
C LEU A 160 -16.83 1.44 -4.13
N PHE A 161 -15.70 1.28 -3.42
CA PHE A 161 -15.47 0.13 -2.54
C PHE A 161 -14.86 0.54 -1.22
#